data_AF-A0A3N0A5S4-F1
#
_entry.id   AF-A0A3N0A5S4-F1
#
_cell.length_a   1.000
_cell.length_b   1.000
_cell.length_c   1.000
_cell.angle_alpha   90.00
_cell.angle_beta   90.00
_cell.angle_gamma   90.00
#
_symmetry.space_group_name_H-M   'P 1'
#
loop_
_entity.id
_entity.type
_entity.pdbx_description
1 polymer ?
#
loop_
_entity_poly.entity_id
_entity_poly.type
_entity_poly.pdbx_seq_one_letter_code
_entity_poly.pdbx_strand_id
1 'polypeptide(L)' 'MLERLEFQKIHQRGSHVRYKHTDSRSTVVPVHGNETLGKGLINKILKQVKLSREEYDVHRRRI' A
#
# COMPACT_ATOMS: atom_id res chain seq x y z
N MET A 1 2.68 -5.39 3.71
CA MET A 1 2.60 -4.17 4.56
C MET A 1 1.16 -3.73 4.77
N LEU A 2 0.39 -3.41 3.72
CA LEU A 2 -0.99 -2.92 3.85
C LEU A 2 -1.90 -3.86 4.63
N GLU A 3 -1.78 -5.17 4.43
CA GLU A 3 -2.55 -6.17 5.19
C GLU A 3 -2.22 -6.16 6.70
N ARG A 4 -0.97 -5.82 7.07
CA ARG A 4 -0.59 -5.63 8.49
C ARG A 4 -1.16 -4.35 9.10
N LEU A 5 -1.61 -3.42 8.25
CA LEU A 5 -2.32 -2.19 8.62
C LEU A 5 -3.84 -2.38 8.48
N GLU A 6 -4.31 -3.63 8.48
CA GLU A 6 -5.74 -4.01 8.40
C GLU A 6 -6.44 -3.58 7.10
N PHE A 7 -5.68 -3.24 6.06
CA PHE A 7 -6.24 -3.09 4.71
C PHE A 7 -6.51 -4.45 4.09
N GLN A 8 -7.73 -4.67 3.64
CA GLN A 8 -8.12 -5.89 2.95
C GLN A 8 -8.01 -5.71 1.45
N LYS A 9 -7.50 -6.73 0.76
CA LYS A 9 -7.57 -6.83 -0.69
C LYS A 9 -9.02 -7.08 -1.11
N ILE A 10 -9.62 -6.15 -1.84
CA ILE A 10 -11.02 -6.23 -2.26
C ILE A 10 -11.19 -6.59 -3.74
N HIS A 11 -10.19 -6.33 -4.57
CA HIS A 11 -10.24 -6.61 -6.00
C HIS A 11 -8.84 -6.65 -6.61
N GLN A 12 -8.69 -7.37 -7.71
CA GLN A 12 -7.48 -7.35 -8.53
C GLN A 12 -7.84 -7.49 -10.01
N ARG A 13 -7.23 -6.64 -10.85
CA ARG A 13 -7.26 -6.77 -12.31
C ARG A 13 -5.84 -6.69 -12.84
N GLY A 14 -5.34 -7.79 -13.39
CA GLY A 14 -3.93 -7.91 -13.78
C GLY A 14 -3.00 -7.63 -12.60
N SER A 15 -2.01 -6.76 -12.80
CA SER A 15 -1.07 -6.34 -11.74
C SER A 15 -1.66 -5.34 -10.74
N HIS A 16 -2.84 -4.76 -10.97
CA HIS A 16 -3.38 -3.73 -10.09
C HIS A 16 -4.26 -4.34 -9.00
N VAL A 17 -3.84 -4.18 -7.75
CA VAL A 17 -4.55 -4.69 -6.58
C VAL A 17 -5.19 -3.52 -5.81
N ARG A 18 -6.48 -3.64 -5.50
CA ARG A 18 -7.23 -2.63 -4.76
C ARG A 18 -7.37 -3.06 -3.30
N TYR A 19 -6.98 -2.16 -2.40
CA TYR A 19 -7.01 -2.35 -0.96
C TYR A 19 -8.00 -1.38 -0.31
N LYS A 20 -8.75 -1.84 0.69
CA LYS A 20 -9.70 -1.03 1.47
C LYS A 20 -9.57 -1.34 2.95
N HIS A 21 -9.61 -0.30 3.77
CA HIS A 21 -9.69 -0.40 5.22
C HIS A 21 -11.13 -0.09 5.68
N THR A 22 -11.52 -0.61 6.84
CA THR A 22 -12.87 -0.46 7.42
C THR A 22 -13.22 1.01 7.71
N ASP A 23 -12.22 1.81 8.10
CA ASP A 23 -12.31 3.27 8.28
C ASP A 23 -12.46 4.11 6.99
N SER A 24 -12.80 3.46 5.86
CA SER A 24 -12.99 4.08 4.54
C SER A 24 -11.73 4.54 3.79
N ARG A 25 -10.52 4.30 4.29
CA ARG A 25 -9.29 4.47 3.48
C ARG A 25 -9.23 3.42 2.37
N SER A 26 -8.69 3.80 1.21
CA SER A 26 -8.44 2.86 0.11
C SER A 26 -7.27 3.28 -0.76
N THR A 27 -6.65 2.31 -1.43
CA THR A 27 -5.54 2.56 -2.37
C THR A 27 -5.48 1.48 -3.44
N VAL A 28 -4.78 1.76 -4.54
CA VAL A 28 -4.46 0.80 -5.60
C VAL A 28 -2.96 0.66 -5.65
N VAL A 29 -2.48 -0.57 -5.53
CA VAL A 29 -1.06 -0.89 -5.58
C VAL A 29 -0.81 -1.79 -6.79
N PRO A 30 0.09 -1.39 -7.71
CA PRO A 30 0.53 -2.30 -8.75
C PRO A 30 1.52 -3.30 -8.15
N VAL A 31 1.28 -4.59 -8.39
CA VAL A 31 2.02 -5.72 -7.87
C VAL A 31 2.60 -6.48 -9.06
N HIS A 32 3.80 -6.07 -9.45
CA HIS A 32 4.66 -6.74 -10.43
C HIS A 32 5.70 -7.52 -9.64
N GLY A 33 5.88 -8.81 -9.94
CA GLY A 33 6.63 -9.74 -9.10
C GLY A 33 8.08 -9.35 -8.80
N ASN A 34 8.71 -8.50 -9.63
CA ASN A 34 10.13 -8.14 -9.52
C ASN A 34 10.42 -6.64 -9.56
N GLU A 35 9.41 -5.76 -9.53
CA GLU A 35 9.62 -4.32 -9.69
C GLU A 35 9.50 -3.56 -8.37
N THR A 36 10.51 -2.72 -8.10
CA THR A 36 10.45 -1.76 -7.00
C THR A 36 9.57 -0.58 -7.40
N LEU A 37 8.57 -0.27 -6.58
CA LEU A 37 7.73 0.91 -6.80
C LEU A 37 8.56 2.20 -6.69
N GLY A 38 8.43 3.08 -7.69
CA GLY A 38 9.08 4.38 -7.67
C GLY A 38 8.64 5.23 -6.46
N LYS A 39 9.56 6.05 -5.93
CA LYS A 39 9.34 6.92 -4.75
C LYS A 39 8.08 7.78 -4.85
N GLY A 40 7.77 8.31 -6.03
CA GLY A 40 6.58 9.13 -6.26
C GLY A 40 5.27 8.35 -6.08
N LEU A 41 5.22 7.09 -6.55
CA LEU A 41 4.06 6.22 -6.39
C LEU A 41 3.90 5.78 -4.92
N ILE A 42 5.01 5.42 -4.27
CA ILE A 42 5.00 5.12 -2.83
C ILE A 42 4.41 6.29 -2.05
N ASN A 43 4.90 7.52 -2.27
CA ASN A 43 4.38 8.70 -1.57
C ASN A 43 2.89 8.94 -1.82
N LYS A 44 2.40 8.68 -3.04
CA LYS A 44 0.96 8.76 -3.36
C LYS A 44 0.15 7.74 -2.56
N ILE A 45 0.63 6.49 -2.51
CA ILE A 45 -0.02 5.41 -1.74
C ILE A 45 -0.05 5.79 -0.25
N LEU A 46 1.08 6.22 0.32
CA LEU A 46 1.18 6.65 1.72
C LEU A 46 0.17 7.75 2.07
N LYS A 47 0.03 8.76 1.19
CA LYS A 47 -0.97 9.82 1.36
C LYS A 47 -2.40 9.29 1.35
N GLN A 48 -2.72 8.35 0.45
CA GLN A 48 -4.06 7.74 0.37
C GLN A 48 -4.40 6.92 1.61
N VAL A 49 -3.41 6.19 2.17
CA VAL A 49 -3.59 5.38 3.38
C VAL A 49 -3.33 6.16 4.67
N LYS A 50 -3.07 7.48 4.58
CA LYS A 50 -2.74 8.36 5.71
C LYS A 50 -1.63 7.82 6.61
N LEU A 51 -0.58 7.26 5.99
CA LEU A 51 0.59 6.74 6.69
C LEU A 51 1.75 7.73 6.54
N SER A 52 2.41 8.08 7.63
CA SER A 52 3.61 8.91 7.62
C SER A 52 4.80 8.16 7.02
N ARG A 53 5.86 8.92 6.68
CA ARG A 53 7.09 8.33 6.14
C ARG A 53 7.82 7.51 7.21
N GLU A 54 7.77 7.98 8.44
CA GLU A 54 8.34 7.36 9.62
C GLU A 54 7.67 6.01 9.91
N GLU A 55 6.33 5.96 9.93
CA GLU A 55 5.59 4.71 10.10
C GLU A 55 5.89 3.73 8.97
N TYR A 56 5.93 4.22 7.72
CA TYR A 56 6.33 3.40 6.58
C TYR A 56 7.71 2.76 6.78
N ASP A 57 8.70 3.54 7.22
CA ASP A 57 10.06 3.04 7.44
C ASP A 57 10.12 2.02 8.59
N VAL A 58 9.33 2.22 9.66
CA VAL A 58 9.18 1.22 10.74
C VAL A 58 8.61 -0.09 10.20
N HIS A 59 7.56 -0.02 9.38
CA HIS A 59 6.97 -1.22 8.79
C HIS A 59 7.87 -1.89 7.74
N ARG A 60 8.67 -1.11 7.02
CA ARG A 60 9.63 -1.61 6.02
C ARG A 60 10.80 -2.37 6.65
N ARG A 61 11.27 -1.95 7.84
CA ARG A 61 12.38 -2.62 8.56
C ARG A 61 11.96 -3.91 9.28
N ARG A 62 10.65 -4.16 9.41
CA ARG A 62 10.07 -5.36 10.06
C ARG A 62 9.76 -6.48 9.05
N ILE A 63 10.41 -6.48 7.89
CA ILE A 63 10.28 -7.45 6.80
C ILE A 63 11.67 -7.95 6.47
#